data_AF-A0A3M1GH89-F1
#
_entry.id   AF-A0A3M1GH89-F1
#
_cell.length_a   1.000
_cell.length_b   1.000
_cell.length_c   1.000
_cell.angle_alpha   90.00
_cell.angle_beta   90.00
_cell.angle_gamma   90.00
#
_symmetry.space_group_name_H-M   'P 1'
#
loop_
_entity.id
_entity.type
_entity.pdbx_description
1 polymer ?
#
loop_
_entity_poly.entity_id
_entity_poly.type
_entity_poly.pdbx_seq_one_letter_code
_entity_poly.pdbx_strand_id
1 'polypeptide(L)'
;MTTAEFVLDILAQFGGGRAEALNNAPRFLLAGFFWAVLGSIAYYYWKRQGLKRDLIVFWVSLFGLSRELIMFFSQVIGGQVLHIEAQLHPFYPPFEHMIDLSSGFLIAYAFMRPYGNLRKPNLYAVLTVGVTVLIYLVTALLWPRFLAEHPDAKFGQFWGDMLFRIWGCCGFTLAIAYFIHLRNRGEDVSLAVLVGLVFFLLDHYLMVFNLLQGEAHKEVFAPIRHNLHIWAIPVFVYFYWRQTQRLLHKEKALSEVVFKTSPVGLVLTDYEGKVLTASPSIEKVLGIKDTLQGKKLSELGVVLGKDVQPQENQYKHKEALRYVRWYVTEAPETGYVAIAEDITRRKLEMEEMLRAERYKTLETLIGGIAHDINNMMVGLTGSIN
;
A
#
# COMPACT_ATOMS: atom_id res chain seq x y z
N MET A 1 39.50 22.11 -20.63
CA MET A 1 38.38 21.39 -20.04
C MET A 1 38.13 21.94 -18.65
N THR A 2 37.08 22.75 -18.50
CA THR A 2 36.67 23.28 -17.18
C THR A 2 36.02 22.19 -16.33
N THR A 3 35.96 22.37 -15.01
CA THR A 3 35.23 21.44 -14.12
C THR A 3 33.76 21.27 -14.53
N ALA A 4 33.13 22.34 -15.02
CA ALA A 4 31.77 22.31 -15.55
C ALA A 4 31.64 21.47 -16.83
N GLU A 5 32.60 21.58 -17.76
CA GLU A 5 32.65 20.75 -18.97
C GLU A 5 32.82 19.27 -18.64
N PHE A 6 33.67 18.94 -17.65
CA PHE A 6 33.86 17.56 -17.19
C PHE A 6 32.59 16.95 -16.59
N VAL A 7 31.88 17.71 -15.76
CA VAL A 7 30.59 17.26 -15.21
C VAL A 7 29.56 17.06 -16.32
N LEU A 8 29.50 17.96 -17.30
CA LEU A 8 28.59 17.83 -18.43
C LEU A 8 28.90 16.60 -19.30
N ASP A 9 30.17 16.28 -19.52
CA ASP A 9 30.56 15.07 -20.27
C ASP A 9 30.17 13.79 -19.52
N ILE A 10 30.35 13.75 -18.20
CA ILE A 10 29.85 12.63 -17.38
C ILE A 10 28.33 12.51 -17.50
N LEU A 11 27.60 13.61 -17.37
CA LEU A 11 26.15 13.60 -17.52
C LEU A 11 25.72 13.14 -18.91
N ALA A 12 26.46 13.52 -19.95
CA ALA A 12 26.19 13.13 -21.33
C ALA A 12 26.44 11.63 -21.59
N GLN A 13 27.35 10.98 -20.84
CA GLN A 13 27.55 9.52 -20.96
C GLN A 13 26.31 8.72 -20.52
N PHE A 14 25.57 9.20 -19.53
CA PHE A 14 24.36 8.54 -19.03
C PHE A 14 23.09 9.08 -19.68
N GLY A 15 22.99 10.39 -19.80
CA GLY A 15 21.82 11.09 -20.31
C GLY A 15 21.82 11.24 -21.83
N GLY A 16 22.91 10.97 -22.53
CA GLY A 16 23.07 11.32 -23.93
C GLY A 16 23.12 12.85 -24.15
N GLY A 17 23.07 13.27 -25.42
CA GLY A 17 22.95 14.69 -25.78
C GLY A 17 24.23 15.41 -26.23
N ARG A 18 25.36 14.70 -26.40
CA ARG A 18 26.56 15.14 -27.13
C ARG A 18 27.03 14.03 -28.10
N ALA A 19 26.63 14.14 -29.37
CA ALA A 19 26.99 13.27 -30.53
C ALA A 19 26.66 11.75 -30.50
N GLU A 20 26.51 11.17 -31.71
CA GLU A 20 26.14 9.79 -32.14
C GLU A 20 24.97 9.07 -31.41
N ALA A 21 24.05 8.49 -32.19
CA ALA A 21 22.87 7.78 -31.70
C ALA A 21 23.18 6.66 -30.67
N LEU A 22 24.35 6.03 -30.76
CA LEU A 22 24.81 4.99 -29.81
C LEU A 22 24.96 5.54 -28.37
N ASN A 23 25.34 6.81 -28.21
CA ASN A 23 25.50 7.45 -26.89
C ASN A 23 24.16 7.71 -26.18
N ASN A 24 23.03 7.53 -26.87
CA ASN A 24 21.71 7.64 -26.25
C ASN A 24 21.20 6.30 -25.68
N ALA A 25 21.88 5.17 -25.96
CA ALA A 25 21.47 3.86 -25.44
C ALA A 25 21.43 3.79 -23.90
N PRO A 26 22.45 4.28 -23.16
CA PRO A 26 22.43 4.22 -21.69
C PRO A 26 21.24 4.95 -21.08
N ARG A 27 20.82 6.07 -21.67
CA ARG A 27 19.68 6.87 -21.22
C ARG A 27 18.40 6.03 -21.13
N PHE A 28 18.06 5.37 -22.23
CA PHE A 28 16.82 4.60 -22.33
C PHE A 28 16.90 3.28 -21.56
N LEU A 29 18.04 2.58 -21.62
CA LEU A 29 18.22 1.32 -20.90
C LEU A 29 18.19 1.50 -19.38
N LEU A 30 18.80 2.57 -18.86
CA LEU A 30 18.84 2.83 -17.43
C LEU A 30 17.47 3.26 -16.89
N ALA A 31 16.77 4.17 -17.59
CA ALA A 31 15.40 4.52 -17.25
C ALA A 31 14.46 3.30 -17.34
N GLY A 32 14.59 2.51 -18.41
CA GLY A 32 13.82 1.28 -18.61
C GLY A 32 14.06 0.25 -17.50
N PHE A 33 15.32 0.06 -17.08
CA PHE A 33 15.66 -0.78 -15.94
C PHE A 33 14.95 -0.33 -14.66
N PHE A 34 14.96 0.96 -14.34
CA PHE A 34 14.29 1.46 -13.14
C PHE A 34 12.77 1.32 -13.20
N TRP A 35 12.16 1.53 -14.37
CA TRP A 35 10.74 1.24 -14.58
C TRP A 35 10.43 -0.26 -14.42
N ALA A 36 11.27 -1.14 -14.96
CA ALA A 36 11.10 -2.59 -14.80
C ALA A 36 11.21 -3.02 -13.34
N VAL A 37 12.13 -2.43 -12.57
CA VAL A 37 12.26 -2.66 -11.12
C VAL A 37 11.01 -2.17 -10.39
N LEU A 38 10.55 -0.95 -10.65
CA LEU A 38 9.34 -0.40 -10.03
C LEU A 38 8.11 -1.28 -10.31
N GLY A 39 7.93 -1.67 -11.58
CA GLY A 39 6.83 -2.53 -12.01
C GLY A 39 6.89 -3.90 -11.35
N SER A 40 8.07 -4.51 -11.29
CA SER A 40 8.26 -5.83 -10.69
C SER A 40 7.96 -5.83 -9.19
N ILE A 41 8.42 -4.82 -8.46
CA ILE A 41 8.12 -4.63 -7.03
C ILE A 41 6.61 -4.40 -6.83
N ALA A 42 6.00 -3.53 -7.65
CA ALA A 42 4.58 -3.23 -7.57
C ALA A 42 3.70 -4.46 -7.85
N TYR A 43 4.04 -5.25 -8.87
CA TYR A 43 3.36 -6.50 -9.18
C TYR A 43 3.48 -7.53 -8.05
N TYR A 44 4.68 -7.69 -7.48
CA TYR A 44 4.93 -8.59 -6.36
C TYR A 44 4.04 -8.25 -5.15
N TYR A 45 3.94 -6.97 -4.79
CA TYR A 45 3.10 -6.54 -3.68
C TYR A 45 1.61 -6.60 -4.01
N TRP A 46 1.21 -6.24 -5.23
CA TRP A 46 -0.18 -6.39 -5.68
C TRP A 46 -0.65 -7.85 -5.56
N LYS A 47 0.17 -8.82 -5.97
CA LYS A 47 -0.17 -10.26 -5.86
C LYS A 47 -0.38 -10.71 -4.41
N ARG A 48 0.27 -10.05 -3.44
CA ARG A 48 0.17 -10.40 -2.01
C ARG A 48 -0.94 -9.66 -1.27
N GLN A 49 -1.15 -8.37 -1.57
CA GLN A 49 -2.06 -7.51 -0.81
C GLN A 49 -3.34 -7.16 -1.56
N GLY A 50 -3.39 -7.35 -2.89
CA GLY A 50 -4.54 -7.03 -3.72
C GLY A 50 -4.88 -5.53 -3.80
N LEU A 51 -3.99 -4.64 -3.34
CA LEU A 51 -4.27 -3.21 -3.27
C LEU A 51 -4.30 -2.56 -4.66
N LYS A 52 -5.37 -1.79 -4.93
CA LYS A 52 -5.55 -1.07 -6.20
C LYS A 52 -4.44 -0.05 -6.50
N ARG A 53 -3.74 0.47 -5.47
CA ARG A 53 -2.61 1.38 -5.65
C ARG A 53 -1.46 0.68 -6.38
N ASP A 54 -1.12 -0.53 -5.95
CA ASP A 54 0.03 -1.27 -6.46
C ASP A 54 -0.20 -1.70 -7.92
N LEU A 55 -1.45 -2.05 -8.26
CA LEU A 55 -1.85 -2.30 -9.65
C LEU A 55 -1.68 -1.07 -10.54
N ILE A 56 -2.00 0.14 -10.05
CA ILE A 56 -1.79 1.38 -10.80
C ILE A 56 -0.28 1.60 -11.01
N VAL A 57 0.53 1.52 -9.94
CA VAL A 57 1.98 1.69 -10.05
C VAL A 57 2.58 0.69 -11.04
N PHE A 58 2.09 -0.55 -11.06
CA PHE A 58 2.48 -1.55 -12.05
C PHE A 58 2.18 -1.12 -13.49
N TRP A 59 0.94 -0.73 -13.80
CA TRP A 59 0.57 -0.28 -15.14
C TRP A 59 1.31 0.98 -15.57
N VAL A 60 1.49 1.94 -14.67
CA VAL A 60 2.30 3.15 -14.90
C VAL A 60 3.73 2.78 -15.26
N SER A 61 4.31 1.83 -14.52
CA SER A 61 5.67 1.37 -14.78
C SER A 61 5.81 0.64 -16.10
N LEU A 62 4.77 -0.10 -16.51
CA LEU A 62 4.73 -0.74 -17.82
C LEU A 62 4.65 0.29 -18.96
N PHE A 63 3.87 1.37 -18.80
CA PHE A 63 3.82 2.47 -19.76
C PHE A 63 5.15 3.24 -19.83
N GLY A 64 5.79 3.50 -18.68
CA GLY A 64 7.13 4.10 -18.65
C GLY A 64 8.14 3.20 -19.36
N LEU A 65 8.18 1.91 -19.03
CA LEU A 65 9.06 0.93 -19.67
C LEU A 65 8.81 0.84 -21.19
N SER A 66 7.55 0.80 -21.63
CA SER A 66 7.25 0.70 -23.05
C SER A 66 7.74 1.94 -23.81
N ARG A 67 7.64 3.14 -23.23
CA ARG A 67 8.23 4.35 -23.80
C ARG A 67 9.74 4.21 -23.95
N GLU A 68 10.45 3.81 -22.90
CA GLU A 68 11.91 3.66 -22.95
C GLU A 68 12.36 2.62 -23.98
N LEU A 69 11.64 1.49 -24.07
CA LEU A 69 11.91 0.47 -25.08
C LEU A 69 11.67 1.00 -26.49
N ILE A 70 10.55 1.68 -26.73
CA ILE A 70 10.25 2.25 -28.05
C ILE A 70 11.30 3.31 -28.41
N MET A 71 11.74 4.16 -27.48
CA MET A 71 12.81 5.15 -27.70
C MET A 71 14.13 4.48 -28.07
N PHE A 72 14.49 3.42 -27.35
CA PHE A 72 15.70 2.65 -27.63
C PHE A 72 15.64 2.00 -29.02
N PHE A 73 14.51 1.35 -29.35
CA PHE A 73 14.33 0.73 -30.65
C PHE A 73 14.27 1.76 -31.80
N SER A 74 13.63 2.91 -31.61
CA SER A 74 13.49 3.90 -32.69
C SER A 74 14.77 4.71 -32.92
N GLN A 75 15.42 5.19 -31.84
CA GLN A 75 16.55 6.11 -31.96
C GLN A 75 17.90 5.40 -32.06
N VAL A 76 18.08 4.25 -31.40
CA VAL A 76 19.35 3.52 -31.43
C VAL A 76 19.32 2.50 -32.58
N ILE A 77 18.38 1.56 -32.54
CA ILE A 77 18.30 0.49 -33.55
C ILE A 77 17.74 1.03 -34.87
N GLY A 78 16.69 1.85 -34.81
CA GLY A 78 16.02 2.43 -35.97
C GLY A 78 16.90 3.42 -36.74
N GLY A 79 17.73 4.20 -36.04
CA GLY A 79 18.67 5.14 -36.65
C GLY A 79 19.91 4.46 -37.24
N GLN A 80 20.51 3.50 -36.52
CA GLN A 80 21.81 2.92 -36.91
C GLN A 80 21.75 1.59 -37.66
N VAL A 81 20.71 0.77 -37.44
CA VAL A 81 20.63 -0.60 -37.99
C VAL A 81 19.57 -0.69 -39.09
N LEU A 82 18.40 -0.10 -38.87
CA LEU A 82 17.24 -0.27 -39.75
C LEU A 82 17.00 0.93 -40.69
N HIS A 83 17.58 2.10 -40.41
CA HIS A 83 17.38 3.36 -41.13
C HIS A 83 15.90 3.74 -41.35
N ILE A 84 15.02 3.39 -40.39
CA ILE A 84 13.57 3.66 -40.44
C ILE A 84 13.17 4.93 -39.67
N GLU A 85 14.14 5.66 -39.08
CA GLU A 85 13.87 6.84 -38.26
C GLU A 85 13.00 7.88 -39.00
N ALA A 86 13.31 8.15 -40.27
CA ALA A 86 12.56 9.08 -41.11
C ALA A 86 11.09 8.66 -41.33
N GLN A 87 10.80 7.35 -41.33
CA GLN A 87 9.43 6.83 -41.50
C GLN A 87 8.62 6.92 -40.20
N LEU A 88 9.28 6.85 -39.05
CA LEU A 88 8.65 6.92 -37.74
C LEU A 88 8.44 8.36 -37.25
N HIS A 89 9.32 9.27 -37.68
CA HIS A 89 9.33 10.67 -37.26
C HIS A 89 7.99 11.43 -37.43
N PRO A 90 7.14 11.18 -38.45
CA PRO A 90 5.83 11.83 -38.58
C PRO A 90 4.80 11.43 -37.53
N PHE A 91 4.96 10.29 -36.86
CA PHE A 91 3.96 9.75 -35.93
C PHE A 91 4.46 9.75 -34.48
N TYR A 92 5.75 9.50 -34.32
CA TYR A 92 6.32 9.14 -33.04
C TYR A 92 6.43 10.30 -32.02
N PRO A 93 6.89 11.52 -32.38
CA PRO A 93 7.13 12.57 -31.39
C PRO A 93 5.89 12.98 -30.59
N PRO A 94 4.72 13.26 -31.19
CA PRO A 94 3.50 13.54 -30.41
C PRO A 94 3.12 12.39 -29.46
N PHE A 95 3.25 11.15 -29.93
CA PHE A 95 2.92 9.96 -29.16
C PHE A 95 3.86 9.74 -27.97
N GLU A 96 5.16 10.00 -28.17
CA GLU A 96 6.16 9.95 -27.12
C GLU A 96 5.82 10.92 -25.98
N HIS A 97 5.51 12.18 -26.31
CA HIS A 97 5.15 13.20 -25.31
C HIS A 97 3.87 12.83 -24.55
N MET A 98 2.90 12.22 -25.25
CA MET A 98 1.67 11.72 -24.63
C MET A 98 1.97 10.66 -23.57
N ILE A 99 2.79 9.64 -23.90
CA ILE A 99 3.10 8.56 -22.96
C ILE A 99 3.95 9.09 -21.80
N ASP A 100 4.96 9.90 -22.09
CA ASP A 100 5.87 10.48 -21.09
C ASP A 100 5.08 11.26 -20.02
N LEU A 101 4.26 12.24 -20.43
CA LEU A 101 3.43 13.01 -19.52
C LEU A 101 2.37 12.17 -18.82
N SER A 102 1.71 11.25 -19.53
CA SER A 102 0.69 10.39 -18.92
C SER A 102 1.30 9.50 -17.83
N SER A 103 2.48 8.92 -18.07
CA SER A 103 3.20 8.12 -17.08
C SER A 103 3.61 8.96 -15.86
N GLY A 104 4.16 10.15 -16.09
CA GLY A 104 4.55 11.12 -15.05
C GLY A 104 3.37 11.62 -14.20
N PHE A 105 2.21 11.84 -14.82
CA PHE A 105 1.01 12.26 -14.09
C PHE A 105 0.35 11.10 -13.34
N LEU A 106 0.30 9.92 -13.94
CA LEU A 106 -0.27 8.75 -13.28
C LEU A 106 0.60 8.26 -12.12
N ILE A 107 1.93 8.40 -12.17
CA ILE A 107 2.79 8.13 -11.01
C ILE A 107 2.48 9.12 -9.87
N ALA A 108 2.35 10.42 -10.17
CA ALA A 108 1.96 11.42 -9.17
C ALA A 108 0.60 11.07 -8.54
N TYR A 109 -0.40 10.72 -9.36
CA TYR A 109 -1.71 10.27 -8.91
C TYR A 109 -1.63 9.02 -8.02
N ALA A 110 -0.84 8.01 -8.40
CA ALA A 110 -0.68 6.79 -7.61
C ALA A 110 -0.18 7.09 -6.18
N PHE A 111 0.69 8.08 -6.04
CA PHE A 111 1.21 8.54 -4.75
C PHE A 111 0.31 9.52 -4.01
N MET A 112 -0.63 10.19 -4.68
CA MET A 112 -1.65 11.02 -4.00
C MET A 112 -2.73 10.17 -3.35
N ARG A 113 -3.04 9.02 -3.94
CA ARG A 113 -4.17 8.16 -3.57
C ARG A 113 -4.22 7.73 -2.09
N PRO A 114 -3.09 7.43 -1.40
CA PRO A 114 -3.12 7.07 0.01
C PRO A 114 -3.63 8.18 0.94
N TYR A 115 -3.64 9.44 0.49
CA TYR A 115 -3.98 10.59 1.32
C TYR A 115 -5.42 11.06 1.05
N GLY A 116 -6.31 10.83 2.01
CA GLY A 116 -7.65 11.44 2.07
C GLY A 116 -8.67 10.95 1.01
N ASN A 117 -9.62 11.83 0.69
CA ASN A 117 -10.72 11.52 -0.24
C ASN A 117 -10.23 11.49 -1.70
N LEU A 118 -10.60 10.44 -2.43
CA LEU A 118 -10.23 10.18 -3.83
C LEU A 118 -10.71 11.26 -4.82
N ARG A 119 -11.59 12.18 -4.43
CA ARG A 119 -12.10 13.24 -5.34
C ARG A 119 -10.99 14.10 -5.95
N LYS A 120 -10.05 14.62 -5.14
CA LYS A 120 -8.98 15.50 -5.66
C LYS A 120 -7.94 14.74 -6.49
N PRO A 121 -7.42 13.57 -6.05
CA PRO A 121 -6.51 12.75 -6.86
C PRO A 121 -7.13 12.29 -8.17
N ASN A 122 -8.41 11.86 -8.17
CA ASN A 122 -9.08 11.43 -9.39
C ASN A 122 -9.28 12.59 -10.36
N LEU A 123 -9.69 13.76 -9.85
CA LEU A 123 -9.83 14.97 -10.68
C LEU A 123 -8.49 15.37 -11.30
N TYR A 124 -7.41 15.33 -10.52
CA TYR A 124 -6.05 15.54 -11.02
C TYR A 124 -5.75 14.59 -12.18
N ALA A 125 -5.88 13.27 -11.98
CA ALA A 125 -5.57 12.28 -13.01
C ALA A 125 -6.42 12.44 -14.29
N VAL A 126 -7.73 12.66 -14.14
CA VAL A 126 -8.65 12.85 -15.29
C VAL A 126 -8.30 14.11 -16.06
N LEU A 127 -8.07 15.23 -15.37
CA LEU A 127 -7.68 16.48 -16.03
C LEU A 127 -6.32 16.37 -16.70
N THR A 128 -5.30 15.87 -15.97
CA THR A 128 -3.93 15.80 -16.48
C THR A 128 -3.82 14.87 -17.68
N VAL A 129 -4.35 13.65 -17.58
CA VAL A 129 -4.32 12.68 -18.68
C VAL A 129 -5.26 13.08 -19.81
N GLY A 130 -6.47 13.57 -19.50
CA GLY A 130 -7.45 13.98 -20.51
C GLY A 130 -6.94 15.12 -21.39
N VAL A 131 -6.33 16.14 -20.80
CA VAL A 131 -5.71 17.24 -21.56
C VAL A 131 -4.47 16.76 -22.31
N THR A 132 -3.64 15.88 -21.74
CA THR A 132 -2.50 15.28 -22.48
C THR A 132 -2.97 14.53 -23.73
N VAL A 133 -4.03 13.74 -23.62
CA VAL A 133 -4.63 13.03 -24.76
C VAL A 133 -5.21 14.02 -25.77
N LEU A 134 -5.85 15.10 -25.33
CA LEU A 134 -6.35 16.14 -26.22
C LEU A 134 -5.21 16.84 -27.00
N ILE A 135 -4.13 17.23 -26.30
CA ILE A 135 -2.95 17.82 -26.94
C ILE A 135 -2.36 16.83 -27.96
N TYR A 136 -2.27 15.55 -27.60
CA TYR A 136 -1.83 14.49 -28.50
C TYR A 136 -2.71 14.38 -29.75
N LEU A 137 -4.03 14.32 -29.62
CA LEU A 137 -4.92 14.19 -30.76
C LEU A 137 -4.78 15.37 -31.73
N VAL A 138 -4.64 16.58 -31.21
CA VAL A 138 -4.42 17.78 -32.03
C VAL A 138 -3.05 17.74 -32.71
N THR A 139 -2.00 17.46 -31.95
CA THR A 139 -0.61 17.46 -32.47
C THR A 139 -0.35 16.29 -33.42
N ALA A 140 -0.91 15.11 -33.19
CA ALA A 140 -0.79 13.96 -34.07
C ALA A 140 -1.42 14.18 -35.47
N LEU A 141 -2.46 15.01 -35.56
CA LEU A 141 -3.08 15.39 -36.82
C LEU A 141 -2.32 16.50 -37.55
N LEU A 142 -1.75 17.45 -36.80
CA LEU A 142 -1.12 18.65 -37.36
C LEU A 142 0.36 18.47 -37.66
N TRP A 143 1.07 17.60 -36.92
CA TRP A 143 2.49 17.37 -37.08
C TRP A 143 2.87 16.80 -38.47
N PRO A 144 2.20 15.76 -39.01
CA PRO A 144 2.48 15.29 -40.36
C PRO A 144 2.24 16.37 -41.44
N ARG A 145 1.26 17.25 -41.22
CA ARG A 145 0.97 18.37 -42.15
C ARG A 145 2.08 19.41 -42.12
N PHE A 146 2.56 19.74 -40.92
CA PHE A 146 3.70 20.65 -40.75
C PHE A 146 4.98 20.08 -41.40
N LEU A 147 5.23 18.78 -41.24
CA LEU A 147 6.36 18.11 -41.90
C LEU A 147 6.26 18.10 -43.43
N ALA A 148 5.05 18.10 -44.00
CA ALA A 148 4.90 18.18 -45.45
C ALA A 148 5.41 19.52 -46.02
N GLU A 149 5.30 20.60 -45.23
CA GLU A 149 5.82 21.94 -45.58
C GLU A 149 7.29 22.11 -45.16
N HIS A 150 7.72 21.40 -44.12
CA HIS A 150 9.08 21.45 -43.57
C HIS A 150 9.64 20.03 -43.32
N PRO A 151 10.15 19.34 -44.36
CA PRO A 151 10.54 17.92 -44.28
C PRO A 151 11.61 17.61 -43.23
N ASP A 152 12.54 18.53 -43.02
CA ASP A 152 13.66 18.37 -42.08
C ASP A 152 13.40 19.01 -40.70
N ALA A 153 12.19 19.51 -40.46
CA ALA A 153 11.87 20.14 -39.19
C ALA A 153 11.89 19.14 -38.04
N LYS A 154 12.46 19.52 -36.90
CA LYS A 154 12.40 18.71 -35.67
C LYS A 154 11.14 19.07 -34.89
N PHE A 155 10.63 18.13 -34.09
CA PHE A 155 9.42 18.38 -33.30
C PHE A 155 9.54 19.61 -32.38
N GLY A 156 10.72 19.92 -31.87
CA GLY A 156 10.96 21.14 -31.06
C GLY A 156 10.75 22.46 -31.81
N GLN A 157 10.76 22.45 -33.14
CA GLN A 157 10.44 23.63 -33.96
C GLN A 157 8.92 23.78 -34.17
N PHE A 158 8.14 22.74 -33.87
CA PHE A 158 6.69 22.76 -33.92
C PHE A 158 6.13 23.23 -32.56
N TRP A 159 5.18 24.15 -32.59
CA TRP A 159 4.57 24.73 -31.39
C TRP A 159 3.98 23.68 -30.42
N GLY A 160 3.64 22.49 -30.94
CA GLY A 160 3.17 21.36 -30.15
C GLY A 160 4.13 20.90 -29.06
N ASP A 161 5.45 20.94 -29.29
CA ASP A 161 6.43 20.59 -28.24
C ASP A 161 6.31 21.57 -27.06
N MET A 162 6.32 22.89 -27.36
CA MET A 162 6.13 23.92 -26.33
C MET A 162 4.85 23.70 -25.51
N LEU A 163 3.74 23.36 -26.17
CA LEU A 163 2.47 23.11 -25.48
C LEU A 163 2.55 21.91 -24.52
N PHE A 164 3.16 20.80 -24.94
CA PHE A 164 3.40 19.66 -24.06
C PHE A 164 4.29 20.03 -22.87
N ARG A 165 5.36 20.82 -23.08
CA ARG A 165 6.28 21.22 -22.01
C ARG A 165 5.64 22.13 -20.97
N ILE A 166 4.86 23.12 -21.42
CA ILE A 166 4.07 23.99 -20.55
C ILE A 166 3.05 23.16 -19.77
N TRP A 167 2.36 22.23 -20.43
CA TRP A 167 1.40 21.35 -19.77
C TRP A 167 2.03 20.48 -18.69
N GLY A 168 3.21 19.90 -18.97
CA GLY A 168 4.03 19.19 -17.99
C GLY A 168 4.35 20.06 -16.77
N CYS A 169 4.83 21.29 -17.00
CA CYS A 169 5.13 22.22 -15.92
C CYS A 169 3.90 22.50 -15.04
N CYS A 170 2.74 22.78 -15.66
CA CYS A 170 1.48 23.01 -14.95
C CYS A 170 1.05 21.80 -14.12
N GLY A 171 1.04 20.60 -14.73
CA GLY A 171 0.62 19.37 -14.07
C GLY A 171 1.52 19.00 -12.88
N PHE A 172 2.84 19.03 -13.05
CA PHE A 172 3.76 18.72 -11.95
C PHE A 172 3.72 19.79 -10.85
N THR A 173 3.54 21.07 -11.20
CA THR A 173 3.35 22.14 -10.20
C THR A 173 2.09 21.91 -9.37
N LEU A 174 0.96 21.55 -10.00
CA LEU A 174 -0.27 21.20 -9.30
C LEU A 174 -0.08 20.00 -8.36
N ALA A 175 0.67 18.98 -8.81
CA ALA A 175 0.98 17.83 -7.97
C ALA A 175 1.83 18.21 -6.75
N ILE A 176 2.89 18.98 -6.95
CA ILE A 176 3.77 19.47 -5.88
C ILE A 176 2.98 20.33 -4.90
N ALA A 177 2.16 21.26 -5.38
CA ALA A 177 1.31 22.10 -4.54
C ALA A 177 0.34 21.27 -3.69
N TYR A 178 -0.24 20.20 -4.24
CA TYR A 178 -1.09 19.28 -3.49
C TYR A 178 -0.32 18.58 -2.37
N PHE A 179 0.88 18.06 -2.63
CA PHE A 179 1.70 17.39 -1.62
C PHE A 179 2.21 18.36 -0.53
N ILE A 180 2.57 19.59 -0.90
CA ILE A 180 2.92 20.65 0.07
C ILE A 180 1.71 20.97 0.95
N HIS A 181 0.52 21.11 0.36
CA HIS A 181 -0.72 21.34 1.10
C HIS A 181 -1.04 20.21 2.09
N LEU A 182 -0.83 18.94 1.71
CA LEU A 182 -0.97 17.80 2.62
C LEU A 182 0.03 17.86 3.77
N ARG A 183 1.31 18.16 3.49
CA ARG A 183 2.35 18.30 4.51
C ARG A 183 2.03 19.43 5.51
N ASN A 184 1.52 20.55 5.03
CA ASN A 184 1.09 21.67 5.88
C ASN A 184 -0.11 21.31 6.79
N ARG A 185 -0.86 20.26 6.45
CA ARG A 185 -1.94 19.70 7.30
C ARG A 185 -1.47 18.63 8.29
N GLY A 186 -0.17 18.33 8.33
CA GLY A 186 0.41 17.33 9.23
C GLY A 186 0.42 15.90 8.69
N GLU A 187 0.09 15.69 7.41
CA GLU A 187 0.23 14.37 6.78
C GLU A 187 1.72 14.03 6.59
N ASP A 188 2.09 12.77 6.82
CA ASP A 188 3.48 12.26 6.62
C ASP A 188 3.78 12.06 5.13
N VAL A 189 3.89 13.18 4.40
CA VAL A 189 4.31 13.20 3.00
C VAL A 189 5.83 13.15 2.93
N SER A 190 6.35 12.11 2.30
CA SER A 190 7.80 11.95 2.10
C SER A 190 8.38 13.01 1.19
N LEU A 191 9.49 13.60 1.62
CA LEU A 191 10.30 14.53 0.83
C LEU A 191 10.76 13.90 -0.50
N ALA A 192 10.96 12.59 -0.55
CA ALA A 192 11.38 11.89 -1.77
C ALA A 192 10.36 12.05 -2.92
N VAL A 193 9.06 12.01 -2.63
CA VAL A 193 8.02 12.22 -3.66
C VAL A 193 8.13 13.62 -4.24
N LEU A 194 8.31 14.62 -3.37
CA LEU A 194 8.51 16.01 -3.80
C LEU A 194 9.78 16.15 -4.66
N VAL A 195 10.88 15.52 -4.27
CA VAL A 195 12.13 15.53 -5.04
C VAL A 195 11.92 14.91 -6.43
N GLY A 196 11.29 13.74 -6.52
CA GLY A 196 11.00 13.10 -7.81
C GLY A 196 10.10 13.94 -8.71
N LEU A 197 9.07 14.58 -8.16
CA LEU A 197 8.20 15.50 -8.91
C LEU A 197 8.93 16.78 -9.35
N VAL A 198 9.83 17.31 -8.50
CA VAL A 198 10.67 18.45 -8.85
C VAL A 198 11.62 18.09 -9.98
N PHE A 199 12.16 16.88 -10.03
CA PHE A 199 13.00 16.44 -11.14
C PHE A 199 12.23 16.42 -12.46
N PHE A 200 11.01 15.86 -12.48
CA PHE A 200 10.16 15.93 -13.67
C PHE A 200 9.76 17.36 -14.05
N LEU A 201 9.47 18.22 -13.07
CA LEU A 201 9.19 19.64 -13.31
C LEU A 201 10.40 20.35 -13.94
N LEU A 202 11.60 20.14 -13.39
CA LEU A 202 12.83 20.76 -13.88
C LEU A 202 13.19 20.27 -15.29
N ASP A 203 12.96 19.00 -15.62
CA ASP A 203 13.12 18.49 -16.98
C ASP A 203 12.26 19.28 -17.98
N HIS A 204 10.99 19.50 -17.66
CA HIS A 204 10.07 20.25 -18.53
C HIS A 204 10.41 21.73 -18.58
N TYR A 205 10.71 22.34 -17.43
CA TYR A 205 11.05 23.76 -17.32
C TYR A 205 12.29 24.12 -18.13
N LEU A 206 13.35 23.31 -18.03
CA LEU A 206 14.58 23.51 -18.81
C LEU A 206 14.32 23.37 -20.31
N MET A 207 13.39 22.50 -20.74
CA MET A 207 13.02 22.42 -22.15
C MET A 207 12.27 23.65 -22.63
N VAL A 208 11.31 24.16 -21.85
CA VAL A 208 10.61 25.42 -22.18
C VAL A 208 11.64 26.53 -22.38
N PHE A 209 12.58 26.66 -21.46
CA PHE A 209 13.64 27.68 -21.55
C PHE A 209 14.52 27.49 -22.79
N ASN A 210 14.91 26.25 -23.10
CA ASN A 210 15.69 25.94 -24.30
C ASN A 210 14.93 26.26 -25.61
N LEU A 211 13.63 25.95 -25.67
CA LEU A 211 12.77 26.23 -26.83
C LEU A 211 12.59 27.74 -27.06
N LEU A 212 12.45 28.53 -25.98
CA LEU A 212 12.37 30.00 -26.08
C LEU A 212 13.63 30.64 -26.66
N GLN A 213 14.76 29.96 -26.57
CA GLN A 213 16.05 30.38 -27.11
C GLN A 213 16.36 29.77 -28.48
N GLY A 214 15.39 29.11 -29.13
CA GLY A 214 15.60 28.45 -30.42
C GLY A 214 16.58 27.27 -30.35
N GLU A 215 16.60 26.55 -29.21
CA GLU A 215 17.51 25.43 -28.93
C GLU A 215 19.01 25.78 -28.89
N ALA A 216 19.38 27.05 -28.67
CA ALA A 216 20.78 27.52 -28.67
C ALA A 216 21.72 26.77 -27.71
N HIS A 217 21.19 26.19 -26.64
CA HIS A 217 21.96 25.50 -25.60
C HIS A 217 21.57 24.03 -25.42
N LYS A 218 21.10 23.39 -26.50
CA LYS A 218 20.69 21.98 -26.49
C LYS A 218 21.75 21.04 -25.91
N GLU A 219 23.01 21.21 -26.29
CA GLU A 219 24.16 20.38 -25.86
C GLU A 219 24.48 20.52 -24.36
N VAL A 220 23.91 21.52 -23.69
CA VAL A 220 24.04 21.73 -22.24
C VAL A 220 22.78 21.25 -21.52
N PHE A 221 21.60 21.63 -22.02
CA PHE A 221 20.34 21.30 -21.34
C PHE A 221 19.93 19.84 -21.51
N ALA A 222 20.18 19.21 -22.65
CA ALA A 222 19.74 17.85 -22.91
C ALA A 222 20.35 16.83 -21.91
N PRO A 223 21.68 16.78 -21.67
CA PRO A 223 22.26 15.87 -20.68
C PRO A 223 21.67 16.07 -19.27
N ILE A 224 21.50 17.31 -18.83
CA ILE A 224 20.96 17.65 -17.49
C ILE A 224 19.53 17.14 -17.37
N ARG A 225 18.69 17.48 -18.34
CA ARG A 225 17.28 17.10 -18.39
C ARG A 225 17.07 15.59 -18.38
N HIS A 226 17.81 14.89 -19.23
CA HIS A 226 17.71 13.44 -19.31
C HIS A 226 18.13 12.77 -17.99
N ASN A 227 19.16 13.28 -17.31
CA ASN A 227 19.52 12.81 -15.98
C ASN A 227 18.42 13.09 -14.94
N LEU A 228 17.83 14.28 -14.93
CA LEU A 228 16.69 14.58 -14.04
C LEU A 228 15.57 13.56 -14.21
N HIS A 229 15.22 13.23 -15.46
CA HIS A 229 14.22 12.20 -15.76
C HIS A 229 14.64 10.80 -15.27
N ILE A 230 15.85 10.34 -15.62
CA ILE A 230 16.37 9.03 -15.22
C ILE A 230 16.35 8.89 -13.69
N TRP A 231 16.87 9.88 -12.97
CA TRP A 231 17.01 9.83 -11.51
C TRP A 231 15.70 10.04 -10.75
N ALA A 232 14.65 10.57 -11.39
CA ALA A 232 13.34 10.65 -10.78
C ALA A 232 12.76 9.26 -10.48
N ILE A 233 12.98 8.28 -11.37
CA ILE A 233 12.38 6.93 -11.26
C ILE A 233 12.94 6.17 -10.03
N PRO A 234 14.25 6.06 -9.79
CA PRO A 234 14.82 5.49 -8.55
C PRO A 234 14.29 6.14 -7.27
N VAL A 235 14.07 7.46 -7.28
CA VAL A 235 13.49 8.16 -6.12
C VAL A 235 12.09 7.63 -5.84
N PHE A 236 11.27 7.40 -6.87
CA PHE A 236 9.96 6.76 -6.72
C PHE A 236 10.07 5.28 -6.33
N VAL A 237 11.05 4.53 -6.85
CA VAL A 237 11.32 3.13 -6.43
C VAL A 237 11.63 3.06 -4.94
N TYR A 238 12.61 3.85 -4.48
CA TYR A 238 13.01 3.90 -3.08
C TYR A 238 11.83 4.27 -2.19
N PHE A 239 11.06 5.29 -2.58
CA PHE A 239 9.91 5.72 -1.79
C PHE A 239 8.80 4.66 -1.76
N TYR A 240 8.44 4.09 -2.91
CA TYR A 240 7.44 3.04 -3.00
C TYR A 240 7.82 1.85 -2.12
N TRP A 241 9.07 1.40 -2.22
CA TRP A 241 9.61 0.34 -1.39
C TRP A 241 9.51 0.69 0.11
N ARG A 242 10.01 1.86 0.52
CA ARG A 242 9.99 2.29 1.92
C ARG A 242 8.56 2.42 2.47
N GLN A 243 7.63 2.94 1.67
CA GLN A 243 6.23 3.08 2.06
C GLN A 243 5.58 1.71 2.27
N THR A 244 5.80 0.76 1.36
CA THR A 244 5.24 -0.58 1.47
C THR A 244 5.85 -1.36 2.64
N GLN A 245 7.15 -1.22 2.90
CA GLN A 245 7.80 -1.78 4.09
C GLN A 245 7.22 -1.21 5.38
N ARG A 246 6.99 0.11 5.45
CA ARG A 246 6.33 0.73 6.62
C ARG A 246 4.91 0.19 6.84
N LEU A 247 4.14 0.02 5.78
CA LEU A 247 2.78 -0.55 5.88
C LEU A 247 2.81 -1.98 6.41
N LEU A 248 3.71 -2.82 5.87
CA LEU A 248 3.91 -4.20 6.35
C LEU A 248 4.36 -4.26 7.81
N HIS A 249 5.30 -3.39 8.21
CA HIS A 249 5.72 -3.29 9.60
C HIS A 249 4.59 -2.85 10.51
N LYS A 250 3.76 -1.89 10.09
CA LYS A 250 2.61 -1.41 10.87
C LYS A 250 1.55 -2.50 11.03
N GLU A 251 1.27 -3.26 9.98
CA GLU A 251 0.33 -4.38 10.02
C GLU A 251 0.84 -5.50 10.96
N LYS A 252 2.11 -5.88 10.84
CA LYS A 252 2.74 -6.86 11.75
C LYS A 252 2.74 -6.39 13.19
N ALA A 253 3.12 -5.13 13.43
CA ALA A 253 3.15 -4.56 14.77
C ALA A 253 1.74 -4.49 15.37
N LEU A 254 0.72 -4.13 14.58
CA LEU A 254 -0.67 -4.13 15.03
C LEU A 254 -1.11 -5.55 15.43
N SER A 255 -0.83 -6.54 14.59
CA SER A 255 -1.13 -7.95 14.90
C SER A 255 -0.42 -8.41 16.17
N GLU A 256 0.86 -8.07 16.34
CA GLU A 256 1.64 -8.41 17.53
C GLU A 256 1.12 -7.71 18.79
N VAL A 257 0.73 -6.43 18.69
CA VAL A 257 0.12 -5.69 19.80
C VAL A 257 -1.20 -6.35 20.19
N VAL A 258 -2.11 -6.60 19.25
CA VAL A 258 -3.39 -7.28 19.51
C VAL A 258 -3.15 -8.63 20.17
N PHE A 259 -2.19 -9.41 19.67
CA PHE A 259 -1.84 -10.70 20.23
C PHE A 259 -1.29 -10.60 21.67
N LYS A 260 -0.42 -9.62 21.95
CA LYS A 260 0.22 -9.45 23.27
C LYS A 260 -0.67 -8.79 24.32
N THR A 261 -1.53 -7.85 23.92
CA THR A 261 -2.36 -7.06 24.86
C THR A 261 -3.77 -7.63 25.04
N SER A 262 -4.15 -8.66 24.28
CA SER A 262 -5.45 -9.33 24.43
C SER A 262 -5.64 -9.85 25.87
N PRO A 263 -6.77 -9.53 26.53
CA PRO A 263 -7.06 -10.04 27.87
C PRO A 263 -7.41 -11.54 27.87
N VAL A 264 -7.92 -12.05 26.74
CA VAL A 264 -8.12 -13.49 26.52
C VAL A 264 -6.82 -14.14 26.07
N GLY A 265 -6.65 -15.42 26.40
CA GLY A 265 -5.52 -16.22 25.98
C GLY A 265 -5.68 -16.64 24.53
N LEU A 266 -4.77 -16.24 23.65
CA LEU A 266 -4.76 -16.64 22.25
C LEU A 266 -3.66 -17.69 22.06
N VAL A 267 -4.00 -18.83 21.48
CA VAL A 267 -3.07 -19.93 21.23
C VAL A 267 -3.19 -20.35 19.77
N LEU A 268 -2.05 -20.39 19.08
CA LEU A 268 -1.96 -20.89 17.71
C LEU A 268 -1.29 -22.26 17.74
N THR A 269 -1.89 -23.24 17.09
CA THR A 269 -1.35 -24.60 16.95
C THR A 269 -1.16 -24.98 15.49
N ASP A 270 -0.30 -25.96 15.24
CA ASP A 270 -0.32 -26.67 13.96
C ASP A 270 -1.56 -27.58 13.83
N TYR A 271 -1.68 -28.28 12.70
CA TYR A 271 -2.77 -29.23 12.44
C TYR A 271 -2.74 -30.46 13.36
N GLU A 272 -1.61 -30.78 14.00
CA GLU A 272 -1.49 -31.87 14.98
C GLU A 272 -1.82 -31.41 16.41
N GLY A 273 -2.13 -30.12 16.59
CA GLY A 273 -2.47 -29.51 17.87
C GLY A 273 -1.27 -29.12 18.71
N LYS A 274 -0.06 -29.08 18.14
CA LYS A 274 1.14 -28.61 18.83
C LYS A 274 1.15 -27.08 18.87
N VAL A 275 1.32 -26.52 20.05
CA VAL A 275 1.35 -25.06 20.25
C VAL A 275 2.56 -24.46 19.56
N LEU A 276 2.32 -23.62 18.55
CA LEU A 276 3.33 -22.84 17.84
C LEU A 276 3.67 -21.57 18.63
N THR A 277 2.64 -20.86 19.10
CA THR A 277 2.78 -19.65 19.90
C THR A 277 1.54 -19.42 20.76
N ALA A 278 1.72 -18.70 21.87
CA ALA A 278 0.63 -18.33 22.77
C ALA A 278 0.83 -16.88 23.27
N SER A 279 -0.28 -16.17 23.49
CA SER A 279 -0.24 -14.80 24.01
C SER A 279 0.23 -14.81 25.47
N PRO A 280 0.88 -13.74 25.94
CA PRO A 280 1.31 -13.63 27.34
C PRO A 280 0.15 -13.72 28.35
N SER A 281 -1.07 -13.38 27.92
CA SER A 281 -2.28 -13.50 28.75
C SER A 281 -2.63 -14.95 29.10
N ILE A 282 -2.16 -15.95 28.34
CA ILE A 282 -2.52 -17.35 28.58
C ILE A 282 -2.10 -17.85 29.96
N GLU A 283 -0.94 -17.41 30.46
CA GLU A 283 -0.44 -17.77 31.79
C GLU A 283 -1.38 -17.25 32.88
N LYS A 284 -1.93 -16.04 32.68
CA LYS A 284 -2.87 -15.42 33.61
C LYS A 284 -4.25 -16.07 33.53
N VAL A 285 -4.72 -16.44 32.34
CA VAL A 285 -6.02 -17.08 32.12
C VAL A 285 -6.04 -18.50 32.69
N LEU A 286 -5.05 -19.31 32.34
CA LEU A 286 -4.97 -20.69 32.82
C LEU A 286 -4.45 -20.77 34.26
N GLY A 287 -3.74 -19.73 34.73
CA GLY A 287 -3.04 -19.78 36.00
C GLY A 287 -1.92 -20.83 35.96
N ILE A 288 -1.15 -20.90 34.89
CA ILE A 288 -0.01 -21.82 34.78
C ILE A 288 1.19 -20.99 34.32
N LYS A 289 2.31 -21.08 35.03
CA LYS A 289 3.58 -20.41 34.67
C LYS A 289 4.43 -21.22 33.68
N ASP A 290 3.87 -22.31 33.18
CA ASP A 290 4.59 -23.27 32.37
C ASP A 290 4.50 -22.87 30.89
N THR A 291 5.61 -23.05 30.18
CA THR A 291 5.70 -22.69 28.77
C THR A 291 4.85 -23.68 27.97
N LEU A 292 3.76 -23.19 27.37
CA LEU A 292 2.88 -24.00 26.52
C LEU A 292 3.50 -24.31 25.15
N GLN A 293 4.51 -23.55 24.74
CA GLN A 293 5.11 -23.67 23.42
C GLN A 293 5.70 -25.07 23.20
N GLY A 294 5.30 -25.71 22.11
CA GLY A 294 5.73 -27.06 21.74
C GLY A 294 4.93 -28.21 22.37
N LYS A 295 4.04 -27.94 23.34
CA LYS A 295 3.15 -28.96 23.94
C LYS A 295 1.90 -29.17 23.08
N LYS A 296 1.23 -30.31 23.24
CA LYS A 296 -0.06 -30.52 22.56
C LYS A 296 -1.19 -29.88 23.37
N LEU A 297 -2.07 -29.14 22.69
CA LEU A 297 -3.20 -28.49 23.37
C LEU A 297 -4.20 -29.51 23.96
N SER A 298 -4.22 -30.72 23.43
CA SER A 298 -5.00 -31.84 23.98
C SER A 298 -4.55 -32.25 25.39
N GLU A 299 -3.30 -31.98 25.79
CA GLU A 299 -2.82 -32.19 27.17
C GLU A 299 -3.56 -31.29 28.18
N LEU A 300 -4.09 -30.16 27.72
CA LEU A 300 -4.96 -29.27 28.50
C LEU A 300 -6.43 -29.69 28.45
N GLY A 301 -6.74 -30.85 27.87
CA GLY A 301 -8.11 -31.35 27.70
C GLY A 301 -8.91 -30.59 26.65
N VAL A 302 -8.24 -29.87 25.73
CA VAL A 302 -8.92 -29.12 24.66
C VAL A 302 -9.02 -30.01 23.42
N VAL A 303 -10.25 -30.29 22.99
CA VAL A 303 -10.49 -31.01 21.73
C VAL A 303 -10.36 -30.03 20.57
N LEU A 304 -9.54 -30.39 19.59
CA LEU A 304 -9.35 -29.63 18.36
C LEU A 304 -10.21 -30.21 17.24
N GLY A 305 -10.67 -29.35 16.35
CA GLY A 305 -11.50 -29.75 15.21
C GLY A 305 -12.14 -28.56 14.52
N LYS A 306 -12.75 -28.83 13.37
CA LYS A 306 -13.56 -27.84 12.66
C LYS A 306 -14.93 -27.73 13.34
N ASP A 307 -15.39 -26.50 13.57
CA ASP A 307 -16.71 -26.18 14.15
C ASP A 307 -16.98 -26.82 15.54
N VAL A 308 -15.95 -26.88 16.38
CA VAL A 308 -16.08 -27.42 17.74
C VAL A 308 -16.85 -26.42 18.62
N GLN A 309 -17.88 -26.91 19.30
CA GLN A 309 -18.63 -26.11 20.27
C GLN A 309 -17.71 -25.60 21.38
N PRO A 310 -17.97 -24.42 21.96
CA PRO A 310 -17.16 -23.90 23.05
C PRO A 310 -17.07 -24.91 24.21
N GLN A 311 -15.86 -25.24 24.61
CA GLN A 311 -15.57 -26.23 25.66
C GLN A 311 -15.26 -25.51 26.96
N GLU A 312 -15.84 -25.93 28.09
CA GLU A 312 -15.54 -25.36 29.40
C GLU A 312 -14.71 -26.34 30.22
N ASN A 313 -13.46 -25.96 30.49
CA ASN A 313 -12.51 -26.78 31.22
C ASN A 313 -12.18 -26.13 32.57
N GLN A 314 -11.83 -26.97 33.54
CA GLN A 314 -11.43 -26.52 34.87
C GLN A 314 -9.94 -26.73 35.06
N TYR A 315 -9.24 -25.67 35.47
CA TYR A 315 -7.79 -25.69 35.72
C TYR A 315 -7.52 -25.33 37.19
N LYS A 316 -6.55 -26.02 37.79
CA LYS A 316 -6.15 -25.78 39.18
C LYS A 316 -4.90 -24.89 39.21
N HIS A 317 -4.99 -23.73 39.85
CA HIS A 317 -3.86 -22.83 40.03
C HIS A 317 -3.63 -22.53 41.51
N LYS A 318 -2.47 -22.94 42.06
CA LYS A 318 -2.05 -22.64 43.44
C LYS A 318 -3.20 -22.74 44.46
N GLU A 319 -3.96 -23.85 44.38
CA GLU A 319 -5.12 -24.20 45.22
C GLU A 319 -6.49 -23.60 44.85
N ALA A 320 -6.58 -22.64 43.93
CA ALA A 320 -7.85 -22.12 43.42
C ALA A 320 -8.29 -22.80 42.11
N LEU A 321 -9.59 -23.08 41.97
CA LEU A 321 -10.22 -23.56 40.74
C LEU A 321 -10.50 -22.39 39.80
N ARG A 322 -10.11 -22.52 38.53
CA ARG A 322 -10.46 -21.59 37.45
C ARG A 322 -11.29 -22.29 36.39
N TYR A 323 -12.32 -21.60 35.92
CA TYR A 323 -13.15 -22.05 34.81
C TYR A 323 -12.72 -21.29 33.57
N VAL A 324 -12.30 -22.02 32.54
CA VAL A 324 -11.83 -21.44 31.28
C VAL A 324 -12.65 -22.01 30.15
N ARG A 325 -13.18 -21.13 29.32
CA ARG A 325 -13.90 -21.48 28.11
C ARG A 325 -12.97 -21.38 26.91
N TRP A 326 -12.94 -22.43 26.11
CA TRP A 326 -12.16 -22.53 24.89
C TRP A 326 -13.04 -22.40 23.66
N TYR A 327 -12.67 -21.49 22.78
CA TYR A 327 -13.20 -21.38 21.42
C TYR A 327 -12.11 -21.84 20.46
N VAL A 328 -12.38 -22.89 19.68
CA VAL A 328 -11.43 -23.43 18.70
C VAL A 328 -11.97 -23.21 17.31
N THR A 329 -11.16 -22.61 16.46
CA THR A 329 -11.47 -22.42 15.04
C THR A 329 -10.29 -22.83 14.18
N GLU A 330 -10.57 -23.28 12.97
CA GLU A 330 -9.53 -23.63 12.00
C GLU A 330 -8.88 -22.35 11.47
N ALA A 331 -7.55 -22.29 11.51
CA ALA A 331 -6.74 -21.23 10.92
C ALA A 331 -6.25 -21.70 9.55
N PRO A 332 -6.75 -21.12 8.44
CA PRO A 332 -6.29 -21.52 7.11
C PRO A 332 -4.76 -21.44 7.02
N GLU A 333 -4.14 -22.50 6.47
CA GLU A 333 -2.70 -22.59 6.22
C GLU A 333 -1.79 -22.65 7.47
N THR A 334 -2.33 -22.65 8.70
CA THR A 334 -1.52 -22.69 9.93
C THR A 334 -1.90 -23.81 10.90
N GLY A 335 -3.18 -24.18 11.01
CA GLY A 335 -3.66 -25.20 11.94
C GLY A 335 -4.93 -24.75 12.65
N TYR A 336 -4.86 -24.52 13.96
CA TYR A 336 -6.00 -24.06 14.75
C TYR A 336 -5.67 -22.80 15.57
N VAL A 337 -6.66 -21.90 15.71
CA VAL A 337 -6.65 -20.83 16.71
C VAL A 337 -7.56 -21.25 17.86
N ALA A 338 -7.00 -21.30 19.06
CA ALA A 338 -7.74 -21.54 20.29
C ALA A 338 -7.74 -20.27 21.16
N ILE A 339 -8.93 -19.83 21.56
CA ILE A 339 -9.14 -18.66 22.43
C ILE A 339 -9.59 -19.16 23.79
N ALA A 340 -8.81 -18.90 24.83
CA ALA A 340 -9.11 -19.18 26.22
C ALA A 340 -9.66 -17.93 26.91
N GLU A 341 -10.89 -18.00 27.38
CA GLU A 341 -11.54 -16.97 28.16
C GLU A 341 -11.71 -17.43 29.61
N ASP A 342 -11.21 -16.66 30.58
CA ASP A 342 -11.46 -16.93 32.00
C ASP A 342 -12.91 -16.52 32.34
N ILE A 343 -13.73 -17.52 32.68
CA ILE A 343 -15.15 -17.35 33.03
C ILE A 343 -15.42 -17.63 34.51
N THR A 344 -14.37 -17.70 35.34
CA THR A 344 -14.48 -18.06 36.77
C THR A 344 -15.45 -17.15 37.50
N ARG A 345 -15.30 -15.82 37.35
CA ARG A 345 -16.19 -14.84 37.99
C ARG A 345 -17.64 -15.01 37.54
N ARG A 346 -17.85 -15.20 36.24
CA ARG A 346 -19.20 -15.37 35.66
C ARG A 346 -19.88 -16.64 36.16
N LYS A 347 -19.11 -17.72 36.35
CA LYS A 347 -19.62 -18.98 36.93
C LYS A 347 -19.99 -18.81 38.41
N LEU A 348 -19.13 -18.15 39.18
CA LEU A 348 -19.40 -17.89 40.60
C LEU A 348 -20.64 -17.01 40.80
N GLU A 349 -20.77 -15.91 40.05
CA GLU A 349 -21.94 -15.04 40.08
C GLU A 349 -23.22 -15.79 39.69
N MET A 350 -23.15 -16.66 38.68
CA MET A 350 -24.29 -17.51 38.27
C MET A 350 -24.68 -18.51 39.36
N GLU A 351 -23.71 -19.13 40.04
CA GLU A 351 -23.97 -20.05 41.14
C GLU A 351 -24.56 -19.35 42.36
N GLU A 352 -24.08 -18.15 42.71
CA GLU A 352 -24.64 -17.33 43.78
C GLU A 352 -26.09 -16.95 43.48
N MET A 353 -26.39 -16.53 42.25
CA MET A 353 -27.75 -16.22 41.83
C MET A 353 -28.68 -17.43 41.93
N LEU A 354 -28.23 -18.60 41.44
CA LEU A 354 -28.97 -19.86 41.56
C LEU A 354 -29.21 -20.26 43.01
N ARG A 355 -28.24 -20.04 43.91
CA ARG A 355 -28.41 -20.29 45.35
C ARG A 355 -29.44 -19.34 45.95
N ALA A 356 -29.39 -18.05 45.63
CA ALA A 356 -30.35 -17.06 46.13
C ALA A 356 -31.79 -17.39 45.69
N GLU A 357 -31.99 -17.81 44.44
CA GLU A 357 -33.31 -18.22 43.92
C GLU A 357 -33.87 -19.45 44.66
N ARG A 358 -33.00 -20.44 44.94
CA ARG A 358 -33.37 -21.61 45.74
C ARG A 358 -33.77 -21.22 47.17
N TYR A 359 -33.00 -20.34 47.82
CA TYR A 359 -33.34 -19.85 49.16
C TYR A 359 -34.68 -19.11 49.19
N LYS A 360 -34.93 -18.22 48.21
CA LYS A 360 -36.21 -17.52 48.08
C LYS A 360 -37.40 -18.47 47.90
N THR A 361 -37.21 -19.54 47.12
CA THR A 361 -38.24 -20.58 46.93
C THR A 361 -38.51 -21.32 48.24
N LEU A 362 -37.45 -21.66 48.98
CA LEU A 362 -37.55 -22.30 50.29
C LEU A 362 -38.24 -21.40 51.32
N GLU A 363 -37.90 -20.11 51.37
CA GLU A 363 -38.54 -19.10 52.23
C GLU A 363 -40.03 -18.99 51.94
N THR A 364 -40.43 -18.98 50.67
CA THR A 364 -41.84 -18.94 50.26
C THR A 364 -42.58 -20.19 50.74
N LEU A 365 -41.96 -21.36 50.60
CA LEU A 365 -42.53 -22.64 51.04
C LEU A 365 -42.66 -22.71 52.57
N ILE A 366 -41.63 -22.30 53.30
CA ILE A 366 -41.64 -22.25 54.77
C ILE A 366 -42.67 -21.24 55.26
N GLY A 367 -42.82 -20.09 54.59
CA GLY A 367 -43.86 -19.11 54.89
C GLY A 367 -45.28 -19.68 54.72
N GLY A 368 -45.51 -20.44 53.65
CA GLY A 368 -46.77 -21.15 53.42
C GLY A 368 -47.04 -22.24 54.47
N ILE A 369 -46.04 -23.07 54.78
CA ILE A 369 -46.16 -24.12 55.81
C ILE A 369 -46.39 -23.51 57.20
N ALA A 370 -45.66 -22.44 57.55
CA ALA A 370 -45.83 -21.75 58.84
C ALA A 370 -47.23 -21.12 58.96
N HIS A 371 -47.74 -20.53 57.87
CA HIS A 371 -49.10 -20.02 57.82
C HIS A 371 -50.14 -21.14 58.04
N ASP A 372 -49.99 -22.29 57.37
CA ASP A 372 -50.92 -23.42 57.50
C ASP A 372 -50.85 -24.09 58.88
N ILE A 373 -49.66 -24.23 59.46
CA ILE A 373 -49.47 -24.70 60.85
C ILE A 373 -50.16 -23.73 61.82
N ASN A 374 -50.00 -22.42 61.63
CA ASN A 374 -50.61 -21.44 62.49
C ASN A 374 -52.14 -21.49 62.40
N ASN A 375 -52.70 -21.68 61.21
CA ASN A 375 -54.14 -21.86 61.02
C ASN A 375 -54.68 -23.11 61.74
N MET A 376 -53.96 -24.24 61.67
CA MET A 376 -54.33 -25.45 62.41
C MET A 376 -54.24 -25.26 63.93
N MET A 377 -53.19 -24.58 64.41
CA MET A 377 -53.01 -24.29 65.83
C MET A 377 -54.10 -23.36 66.38
N VAL A 378 -54.45 -22.30 65.64
CA VAL A 378 -55.56 -21.41 66.00
C VAL A 378 -56.88 -22.18 66.04
N GLY A 379 -57.14 -23.06 65.07
CA GLY A 379 -58.32 -23.93 65.07
C GLY A 379 -58.37 -24.88 66.27
N LEU A 380 -57.23 -25.49 66.65
CA LEU A 380 -57.14 -26.37 67.83
C LEU A 380 -57.34 -25.59 69.14
N THR A 381 -56.70 -24.44 69.30
CA THR A 381 -56.86 -23.61 70.51
C THR A 381 -58.26 -22.98 70.63
N GLY A 382 -58.94 -22.72 69.51
CA GLY A 382 -60.33 -22.28 69.50
C GLY A 382 -61.34 -23.35 69.91
N SER A 383 -60.96 -24.63 69.88
CA SER A 383 -61.81 -25.76 70.30
C SER A 383 -61.71 -26.15 71.78
N ILE A 384 -60.89 -25.42 72.57
CA ILE A 384 -60.64 -25.68 74.00
C ILE A 384 -61.45 -24.72 74.92
N ASN A 385 -62.34 -23.89 74.37
CA ASN A 385 -63.29 -23.09 75.16
C ASN A 385 -64.73 -23.59 75.00
#